data_AF-A0A179SEW2-F1
#
_entry.id   AF-A0A179SEW2-F1
#
_cell.length_a   1.000
_cell.length_b   1.000
_cell.length_c   1.000
_cell.angle_alpha   90.00
_cell.angle_beta   90.00
_cell.angle_gamma   90.00
#
_symmetry.space_group_name_H-M   'P 1'
#
loop_
_entity.id
_entity.type
_entity.pdbx_description
1 polymer ?
#
loop_
_entity_poly.entity_id
_entity_poly.type
_entity_poly.pdbx_seq_one_letter_code
_entity_poly.pdbx_strand_id
1 'polypeptide(L)'
;MDRDWFRARFGNGRFRLFFRHDSRARIVIFAWMNDRDTLRAYGSETDAYRVFKGMLDTGHPPDDWPALREATSGPATVARLDGVRPG
;
A
#
# COMPACT_ATOMS: atom_id res chain seq x y z
N MET A 1 6.69 -13.27 -3.93
CA MET A 1 5.70 -12.19 -3.73
C MET A 1 4.38 -12.77 -4.17
N ASP A 2 3.40 -12.75 -3.29
CA ASP A 2 2.09 -13.34 -3.54
C ASP A 2 1.41 -12.72 -4.76
N ARG A 3 0.63 -13.53 -5.47
CA ARG A 3 0.41 -13.41 -6.93
C ARG A 3 -0.44 -12.20 -7.38
N ASP A 4 -1.00 -11.42 -6.46
CA ASP A 4 -2.04 -10.43 -6.76
C ASP A 4 -1.75 -9.00 -6.26
N TRP A 5 -0.49 -8.67 -5.96
CA TRP A 5 -0.09 -7.30 -5.59
C TRP A 5 0.44 -6.53 -6.80
N PHE A 6 -0.20 -5.40 -7.11
CA PHE A 6 0.23 -4.50 -8.18
C PHE A 6 1.10 -3.38 -7.62
N ARG A 7 1.98 -2.85 -8.48
CA ARG A 7 2.93 -1.79 -8.12
C ARG A 7 2.87 -0.63 -9.11
N ALA A 8 2.74 0.58 -8.59
CA ALA A 8 2.95 1.81 -9.36
C ALA A 8 4.22 2.53 -8.89
N ARG A 9 4.91 3.20 -9.83
CA ARG A 9 6.08 4.07 -9.56
C ARG A 9 5.75 5.49 -10.01
N PHE A 10 5.99 6.48 -9.14
CA PHE A 10 5.74 7.90 -9.44
C PHE A 10 6.76 8.81 -8.74
N GLY A 11 6.76 10.10 -9.09
CA GLY A 11 7.73 11.09 -8.58
C GLY A 11 9.18 10.73 -8.90
N ASN A 12 9.49 10.58 -10.19
CA ASN A 12 10.81 10.17 -10.70
C ASN A 12 11.31 8.81 -10.13
N GLY A 13 10.37 7.91 -9.81
CA GLY A 13 10.68 6.58 -9.26
C GLY A 13 11.01 6.56 -7.77
N ARG A 14 10.90 7.70 -7.07
CA ARG A 14 11.10 7.80 -5.62
C ARG A 14 9.96 7.14 -4.83
N PHE A 15 8.75 7.17 -5.37
CA PHE A 15 7.58 6.62 -4.69
C PHE A 15 7.15 5.30 -5.32
N ARG A 16 6.81 4.36 -4.45
CA ARG A 16 6.29 3.03 -4.72
C ARG A 16 4.97 2.89 -3.98
N LEU A 17 3.93 2.62 -4.73
CA LEU A 17 2.60 2.32 -4.20
C LEU A 17 2.29 0.86 -4.52
N PHE A 18 1.95 0.13 -3.47
CA PHE A 18 1.45 -1.24 -3.55
C PHE A 18 -0.07 -1.21 -3.36
N PHE A 19 -0.76 -1.83 -4.30
CA PHE A 19 -2.21 -1.82 -4.33
C PHE A 19 -2.75 -3.15 -4.84
N ARG A 20 -4.02 -3.38 -4.52
CA ARG A 20 -4.81 -4.47 -5.06
C ARG A 20 -5.99 -3.93 -5.82
N HIS A 21 -6.44 -4.66 -6.83
CA HIS A 21 -7.64 -4.31 -7.56
C HIS A 21 -8.51 -5.54 -7.79
N ASP A 22 -9.81 -5.32 -7.80
CA ASP A 22 -10.80 -6.29 -8.26
C ASP A 22 -11.51 -5.66 -9.45
N SER A 23 -11.24 -6.20 -10.65
CA SER A 23 -11.83 -5.70 -11.88
C SER A 23 -13.32 -5.99 -11.99
N ARG A 24 -13.81 -7.05 -11.33
CA ARG A 24 -15.23 -7.41 -11.29
C ARG A 24 -16.02 -6.49 -10.36
N ALA A 25 -15.45 -6.15 -9.21
CA ALA A 25 -16.03 -5.20 -8.26
C ALA A 25 -15.72 -3.74 -8.61
N ARG A 26 -14.77 -3.48 -9.53
CA ARG A 26 -14.25 -2.15 -9.89
C ARG A 26 -13.69 -1.37 -8.69
N ILE A 27 -13.03 -2.08 -7.78
CA ILE A 27 -12.45 -1.51 -6.55
C ILE A 27 -10.92 -1.53 -6.67
N VAL A 28 -10.28 -0.44 -6.26
CA VAL A 28 -8.82 -0.35 -6.06
C VAL A 28 -8.55 -0.07 -4.58
N ILE A 29 -7.75 -0.92 -3.95
CA ILE A 29 -7.33 -0.79 -2.55
C ILE A 29 -5.86 -0.37 -2.52
N PHE A 30 -5.60 0.82 -2.01
CA PHE A 30 -4.25 1.30 -1.71
C PHE A 30 -3.80 0.75 -0.37
N ALA A 31 -2.85 -0.18 -0.40
CA ALA A 31 -2.48 -0.94 0.78
C ALA A 31 -1.27 -0.33 1.49
N TRP A 32 -0.29 0.16 0.73
CA TRP A 32 0.88 0.82 1.30
C TRP A 32 1.59 1.72 0.29
N MET A 33 2.05 2.87 0.78
CA MET A 33 2.89 3.82 0.05
C MET A 33 4.08 4.17 0.93
N ASN A 34 5.28 4.28 0.34
CA ASN A 34 6.40 4.86 1.06
C ASN A 34 6.20 6.37 1.26
N ASP A 35 6.52 6.90 2.43
CA ASP A 35 6.28 8.30 2.76
C ASP A 35 7.38 9.26 2.19
N ARG A 36 7.19 10.56 2.41
CA ARG A 36 8.12 11.62 1.97
C ARG A 36 9.28 11.84 2.98
N ASP A 37 9.10 11.47 4.24
CA ASP A 37 9.96 11.80 5.39
C ASP A 37 10.88 10.66 5.85
N THR A 38 10.67 9.43 5.37
CA THR A 38 11.65 8.35 5.24
C THR A 38 12.62 8.72 4.11
N LEU A 39 13.21 9.89 4.30
CA LEU A 39 14.47 10.26 3.71
C LEU A 39 15.48 9.19 4.12
N ARG A 40 15.76 8.30 3.17
CA ARG A 40 17.01 7.55 3.08
C ARG A 40 17.26 6.55 4.21
N ALA A 41 16.58 5.40 4.14
CA ALA A 41 17.39 4.20 3.90
C ALA A 41 17.73 4.22 2.39
N TYR A 42 19.00 4.42 2.10
CA TYR A 42 19.52 4.92 0.84
C TYR A 42 19.26 3.95 -0.33
N GLY A 43 18.34 4.29 -1.23
CA GLY A 43 18.39 3.91 -2.65
C GLY A 43 18.10 2.45 -3.03
N SER A 44 17.88 1.55 -2.09
CA SER A 44 17.65 0.14 -2.43
C SER A 44 16.18 -0.11 -2.77
N GLU A 45 15.94 -0.61 -3.98
CA GLU A 45 14.66 -1.21 -4.35
C GLU A 45 14.23 -2.30 -3.36
N THR A 46 15.22 -3.01 -2.80
CA THR A 46 15.04 -4.08 -1.83
C THR A 46 14.48 -3.61 -0.49
N ASP A 47 14.65 -2.35 -0.08
CA ASP A 47 14.17 -1.90 1.24
C ASP A 47 12.66 -1.72 1.25
N ALA A 48 12.09 -1.05 0.23
CA ALA A 48 10.63 -0.96 0.09
C ALA A 48 9.99 -2.34 -0.06
N TYR A 49 10.67 -3.25 -0.76
CA TYR A 49 10.23 -4.63 -0.89
C TYR A 49 10.35 -5.43 0.41
N ARG A 50 11.40 -5.25 1.21
CA ARG A 50 11.55 -5.90 2.52
C ARG A 50 10.53 -5.39 3.51
N VAL A 51 10.29 -4.08 3.56
CA VAL A 51 9.27 -3.49 4.43
C VAL A 51 7.90 -4.04 4.06
N PHE A 52 7.53 -3.97 2.77
CA PHE A 52 6.24 -4.49 2.33
C PHE A 52 6.11 -6.01 2.53
N LYS A 53 7.19 -6.77 2.30
CA LYS A 53 7.19 -8.22 2.55
C LYS A 53 7.04 -8.52 4.05
N GLY A 54 7.80 -7.84 4.92
CA GLY A 54 7.66 -8.00 6.37
C GLY A 54 6.26 -7.62 6.86
N MET A 55 5.67 -6.60 6.26
CA MET A 55 4.28 -6.21 6.47
C MET A 55 3.31 -7.36 6.11
N LEU A 56 3.45 -7.97 4.92
CA LEU A 56 2.68 -9.15 4.54
C LEU A 56 2.90 -10.33 5.50
N ASP A 57 4.15 -10.59 5.90
CA ASP A 57 4.50 -11.67 6.83
C ASP A 57 3.85 -11.46 8.21
N THR A 58 3.57 -10.21 8.59
CA THR A 58 2.81 -9.85 9.81
C THR A 58 1.29 -9.83 9.64
N GLY A 59 0.76 -10.14 8.45
CA GLY A 59 -0.68 -10.12 8.15
C GLY A 59 -1.26 -8.73 7.91
N HIS A 60 -0.41 -7.73 7.71
CA HIS A 60 -0.80 -6.33 7.53
C HIS A 60 -0.14 -5.76 6.27
N PRO A 61 -0.84 -5.63 5.14
CA PRO A 61 -2.27 -5.80 4.96
C PRO A 61 -2.70 -7.28 4.83
N PRO A 62 -3.98 -7.60 5.13
CA PRO A 62 -4.53 -8.93 4.90
C PRO A 62 -4.37 -9.37 3.43
N ASP A 63 -4.16 -10.67 3.22
CA ASP A 63 -3.99 -11.26 1.90
C ASP A 63 -5.30 -11.82 1.30
N ASP A 64 -6.39 -11.86 2.06
CA ASP A 64 -7.72 -12.17 1.57
C ASP A 64 -8.53 -10.90 1.23
N TRP A 65 -9.30 -10.97 0.13
CA TRP A 65 -10.07 -9.84 -0.39
C TRP A 65 -11.20 -9.38 0.56
N PRO A 66 -11.99 -10.28 1.18
CA PRO A 66 -12.99 -9.87 2.16
C PRO A 66 -12.41 -9.06 3.34
N ALA A 67 -11.34 -9.53 3.97
CA ALA A 67 -10.71 -8.83 5.10
C ALA A 67 -10.05 -7.52 4.67
N LEU A 68 -9.47 -7.46 3.46
CA LEU A 68 -8.98 -6.21 2.89
C LEU A 68 -10.09 -5.17 2.74
N ARG A 69 -11.27 -5.57 2.27
CA ARG A 69 -12.43 -4.67 2.14
C ARG A 69 -12.92 -4.21 3.52
N GLU A 70 -12.98 -5.10 4.49
CA GLU A 70 -13.37 -4.74 5.86
C GLU A 70 -12.38 -3.74 6.48
N ALA A 71 -11.08 -4.06 6.44
CA ALA A 71 -10.02 -3.20 6.97
C ALA A 71 -9.98 -1.81 6.32
N THR A 72 -10.35 -1.72 5.05
CA THR A 72 -10.34 -0.45 4.29
C THR A 72 -11.64 0.33 4.38
N SER A 73 -12.75 -0.32 4.76
CA SER A 73 -14.06 0.33 4.94
C SER A 73 -14.27 0.88 6.35
N GLY A 74 -13.30 0.67 7.26
CA GLY A 74 -13.37 1.15 8.63
C GLY A 74 -13.30 2.68 8.75
N PRO A 75 -13.99 3.29 9.74
CA PRO A 75 -14.03 4.74 9.90
C PRO A 75 -12.67 5.38 10.17
N ALA A 76 -11.73 4.65 10.78
CA ALA A 76 -10.35 5.10 10.97
C ALA A 76 -9.57 5.23 9.64
N THR A 77 -9.83 4.34 8.67
CA THR A 77 -9.20 4.38 7.35
C THR A 77 -9.73 5.56 6.53
N VAL A 78 -11.04 5.80 6.61
CA VAL A 78 -11.69 6.97 5.98
C VAL A 78 -11.14 8.27 6.57
N ALA A 79 -11.08 8.38 7.90
CA ALA A 79 -10.53 9.57 8.57
C ALA A 79 -9.04 9.81 8.24
N ARG A 80 -8.25 8.74 8.06
CA ARG A 80 -6.86 8.85 7.62
C ARG A 80 -6.77 9.40 6.19
N LEU A 81 -7.66 8.98 5.29
CA LEU A 81 -7.71 9.49 3.92
C LEU A 81 -8.06 11.00 3.90
N ASP A 82 -9.02 11.43 4.71
CA ASP A 82 -9.40 12.84 4.84
C ASP A 82 -8.26 13.73 5.38
N GLY A 83 -7.39 13.15 6.21
CA GLY A 83 -6.18 13.79 6.72
C GLY A 83 -5.04 13.90 5.69
N VAL A 84 -5.05 13.08 4.63
CA VAL A 84 -4.09 13.12 3.52
C VAL A 84 -4.64 14.06 2.44
N ARG A 85 -4.81 15.35 2.75
CA ARG A 85 -5.08 16.35 1.72
C ARG A 85 -3.81 16.58 0.90
N PRO A 86 -3.86 16.47 -0.45
CA PRO A 86 -2.77 16.96 -1.28
C PRO A 86 -2.78 18.49 -1.16
N GLY A 87 -1.79 19.03 -0.46
CA GLY A 87 -1.42 20.44 -0.56
C GLY A 87 -0.81 20.75 -1.92
#